data_AF-A0A1S8AWT8-F1
#
_entry.id   AF-A0A1S8AWT8-F1
#
_cell.length_a   1.000
_cell.length_b   1.000
_cell.length_c   1.000
_cell.angle_alpha   90.00
_cell.angle_beta   90.00
_cell.angle_gamma   90.00
#
_symmetry.space_group_name_H-M   'P 1'
#
loop_
_entity.id
_entity.type
_entity.pdbx_description
1 polymer ?
#
loop_
_entity_poly.entity_id
_entity_poly.type
_entity_poly.pdbx_seq_one_letter_code
_entity_poly.pdbx_strand_id
1 'polypeptide(L)'
;MAVVGERRAGCDGCGRTISLEDLTAVTMPDGERVACCPECEPHARAAARKGSSLDQRRAACDGCTDTFLEAELEDVVLSDGTVLTCCPSCAAEAPGTDVGVGAEGDGSATDGSADTTESDDADDRTRCTQCREWVTEERFRVTTIDERTERLCSGCKADAEERGIVTDVAMRKIEAREVLGVERAVSDDRLREAFHEQVKRAHPDRKSGSESAFKLVRDAYDRLRDED
;
A
#
# COMPACT_ATOMS: atom_id res chain seq x y z
N MET A 1 41.03 -52.04 -9.04
CA MET A 1 41.08 -50.68 -8.46
C MET A 1 39.85 -49.95 -8.95
N ALA A 2 38.84 -49.78 -8.09
CA ALA A 2 37.63 -49.05 -8.45
C ALA A 2 37.99 -47.57 -8.54
N VAL A 3 37.71 -46.95 -9.69
CA VAL A 3 37.75 -45.50 -9.83
C VAL A 3 36.71 -44.95 -8.86
N VAL A 4 37.17 -44.36 -7.74
CA VAL A 4 36.32 -43.57 -6.86
C VAL A 4 36.02 -42.29 -7.65
N GLY A 5 35.04 -42.37 -8.55
CA GLY A 5 34.58 -41.20 -9.28
C GLY A 5 34.08 -40.21 -8.24
N GLU A 6 34.75 -39.06 -8.15
CA GLU A 6 34.32 -37.92 -7.34
C GLU A 6 32.85 -37.68 -7.64
N ARG A 7 31.98 -38.02 -6.67
CA ARG A 7 30.55 -37.89 -6.85
C ARG A 7 30.25 -36.40 -6.80
N ARG A 8 29.92 -35.82 -7.95
CA ARG A 8 29.65 -34.39 -8.11
C ARG A 8 28.15 -34.18 -8.30
N ALA A 9 27.62 -33.11 -7.71
CA ALA A 9 26.23 -32.70 -7.89
C ALA A 9 26.11 -31.18 -8.00
N GLY A 10 24.99 -30.71 -8.54
CA GLY A 10 24.70 -29.29 -8.68
C GLY A 10 24.32 -28.66 -7.34
N CYS A 11 24.78 -27.44 -7.12
CA CYS A 11 24.24 -26.56 -6.09
C CYS A 11 22.89 -25.98 -6.56
N ASP A 12 21.84 -26.13 -5.76
CA ASP A 12 20.49 -25.63 -6.09
C ASP A 12 20.41 -24.09 -6.12
N GLY A 13 21.34 -23.41 -5.43
CA GLY A 13 21.37 -21.93 -5.38
C GLY A 13 22.03 -21.26 -6.59
N CYS A 14 23.10 -21.85 -7.13
CA CYS A 14 23.88 -21.22 -8.22
C CYS A 14 24.11 -22.12 -9.44
N GLY A 15 23.62 -23.36 -9.44
CA GLY A 15 23.73 -24.32 -10.54
C GLY A 15 25.13 -24.92 -10.76
N ARG A 16 26.16 -24.46 -10.03
CA ARG A 16 27.53 -24.97 -10.17
C ARG A 16 27.63 -26.42 -9.69
N THR A 17 28.30 -27.26 -10.48
CA THR A 17 28.59 -28.65 -10.12
C THR A 17 29.83 -28.72 -9.23
N ILE A 18 29.66 -29.17 -8.00
CA ILE A 18 30.74 -29.33 -7.01
C ILE A 18 30.70 -30.74 -6.41
N SER A 19 31.70 -31.09 -5.59
CA SER A 19 31.76 -32.38 -4.92
C SER A 19 30.61 -32.53 -3.92
N LEU A 20 30.04 -33.74 -3.82
CA LEU A 20 28.95 -34.03 -2.87
C LEU A 20 29.34 -33.76 -1.40
N GLU A 21 30.62 -33.89 -1.06
CA GLU A 21 31.13 -33.62 0.28
C GLU A 21 31.15 -32.13 0.64
N ASP A 22 31.18 -31.25 -0.37
CA ASP A 22 31.17 -29.80 -0.21
C ASP A 22 29.75 -29.21 -0.25
N LEU A 23 28.71 -30.04 -0.44
CA LEU A 23 27.32 -29.61 -0.44
C LEU A 23 26.72 -29.73 0.97
N THR A 24 26.19 -28.62 1.46
CA THR A 24 25.41 -28.57 2.69
C THR A 24 23.92 -28.64 2.36
N ALA A 25 23.20 -29.56 2.99
CA ALA A 25 21.74 -29.61 2.90
C ALA A 25 21.11 -28.57 3.86
N VAL A 26 20.25 -27.71 3.32
CA VAL A 26 19.46 -26.73 4.07
C VAL A 26 17.98 -27.10 3.93
N THR A 27 17.24 -27.07 5.04
CA THR A 27 15.78 -27.28 5.05
C THR A 27 15.07 -25.95 4.93
N MET A 28 14.19 -25.83 3.94
CA MET A 28 13.37 -24.67 3.66
C MET A 28 12.09 -24.70 4.52
N PRO A 29 11.38 -23.56 4.68
CA PRO A 29 10.18 -23.45 5.52
C PRO A 29 9.01 -24.32 5.06
N ASP A 30 8.91 -24.55 3.75
CA ASP A 30 7.97 -25.46 3.08
C ASP A 30 8.31 -26.96 3.28
N GLY A 31 9.41 -27.27 3.96
CA GLY A 31 9.87 -28.63 4.23
C GLY A 31 10.77 -29.23 3.14
N GLU A 32 10.99 -28.53 2.02
CA GLU A 32 11.91 -28.97 0.98
C GLU A 32 13.36 -28.89 1.46
N ARG A 33 14.21 -29.83 1.00
CA ARG A 33 15.65 -29.83 1.30
C ARG A 33 16.43 -29.47 0.05
N VAL A 34 17.21 -28.40 0.13
CA VAL A 34 18.07 -27.92 -0.96
C VAL A 34 19.54 -28.18 -0.63
N ALA A 35 20.33 -28.59 -1.61
CA ALA A 35 21.76 -28.82 -1.52
C ALA A 35 22.53 -27.58 -2.01
N CYS A 36 23.23 -26.91 -1.10
CA CYS A 36 23.92 -25.65 -1.35
C CYS A 36 25.43 -25.78 -1.19
N CYS A 37 26.20 -25.13 -2.07
CA CYS A 37 27.64 -24.99 -1.88
C CYS A 37 27.95 -24.07 -0.69
N PRO A 38 29.22 -24.02 -0.20
CA PRO A 38 29.58 -23.23 0.98
C PRO A 38 29.33 -21.73 0.81
N GLU A 39 29.37 -21.23 -0.44
CA GLU A 39 29.03 -19.85 -0.76
C GLU A 39 27.52 -19.58 -0.73
N CYS A 40 26.70 -20.54 -1.15
CA CYS A 40 25.24 -20.40 -1.21
C CYS A 40 24.53 -20.78 0.10
N GLU A 41 25.15 -21.63 0.92
CA GLU A 41 24.63 -22.04 2.23
C GLU A 41 24.17 -20.86 3.11
N PRO A 42 24.96 -19.80 3.35
CA PRO A 42 24.53 -18.69 4.20
C PRO A 42 23.29 -17.98 3.63
N HIS A 43 23.18 -17.89 2.30
CA HIS A 43 22.03 -17.30 1.64
C HIS A 43 20.78 -18.18 1.78
N ALA A 44 20.92 -19.48 1.59
CA ALA A 44 19.83 -20.45 1.77
C ALA A 44 19.33 -20.47 3.21
N ARG A 45 20.23 -20.45 4.21
CA ARG A 45 19.84 -20.38 5.63
C ARG A 45 19.19 -19.04 5.99
N ALA A 46 19.67 -17.93 5.43
CA ALA A 46 19.05 -16.63 5.64
C ALA A 46 17.66 -16.57 5.00
N ALA A 47 17.47 -17.17 3.82
CA ALA A 47 16.19 -17.32 3.16
C ALA A 47 15.24 -18.19 3.98
N ALA A 48 15.70 -19.32 4.54
CA ALA A 48 14.89 -20.17 5.41
C ALA A 48 14.42 -19.43 6.68
N ARG A 49 15.29 -18.62 7.30
CA ARG A 49 14.92 -17.78 8.47
C ARG A 49 13.97 -16.63 8.13
N LYS A 50 14.06 -16.09 6.91
CA LYS A 50 13.14 -15.04 6.43
C LYS A 50 11.82 -15.63 5.97
N GLY A 51 11.82 -16.85 5.44
CA GLY A 51 10.62 -17.53 5.00
C GLY A 51 9.72 -17.99 6.15
N SER A 52 10.27 -18.22 7.36
CA SER A 52 9.46 -18.34 8.58
C SER A 52 8.81 -17.02 9.03
N SER A 53 9.10 -15.90 8.36
CA SER A 53 8.40 -14.61 8.51
C SER A 53 7.36 -14.39 7.40
N LEU A 54 7.09 -15.38 6.53
CA LEU A 54 6.03 -15.31 5.51
C LEU A 54 4.63 -15.58 6.08
N ASP A 55 4.51 -15.96 7.35
CA ASP A 55 3.26 -15.92 8.14
C ASP A 55 2.85 -14.47 8.54
N GLN A 56 3.13 -13.50 7.68
CA GLN A 56 2.60 -12.13 7.78
C GLN A 56 1.38 -11.91 6.87
N ARG A 57 0.96 -12.95 6.14
CA ARG A 57 -0.25 -12.89 5.34
C ARG A 57 -1.41 -12.62 6.30
N ARG A 58 -2.16 -11.57 6.00
CA ARG A 58 -3.33 -11.18 6.78
C ARG A 58 -4.58 -11.60 6.04
N ALA A 59 -5.48 -12.28 6.73
CA ALA A 59 -6.80 -12.62 6.23
C ALA A 59 -7.86 -12.03 7.16
N ALA A 60 -9.06 -11.84 6.63
CA ALA A 60 -10.20 -11.34 7.39
C ALA A 60 -10.83 -12.50 8.17
N CYS A 61 -11.22 -12.23 9.42
CA CYS A 61 -12.05 -13.13 10.20
C CYS A 61 -13.49 -13.11 9.67
N ASP A 62 -14.09 -14.27 9.39
CA ASP A 62 -15.47 -14.37 8.91
C ASP A 62 -16.51 -13.90 9.95
N GLY A 63 -16.14 -13.87 11.25
CA GLY A 63 -17.02 -13.43 12.34
C GLY A 63 -17.02 -11.91 12.55
N CYS A 64 -15.85 -11.30 12.72
CA CYS A 64 -15.72 -9.86 13.04
C CYS A 64 -15.21 -9.00 11.88
N THR A 65 -14.84 -9.60 10.74
CA THR A 65 -14.29 -8.92 9.55
C THR A 65 -12.94 -8.22 9.76
N ASP A 66 -12.38 -8.25 10.97
CA ASP A 66 -11.04 -7.70 11.23
C ASP A 66 -9.94 -8.53 10.59
N THR A 67 -8.80 -7.88 10.32
CA THR A 67 -7.62 -8.53 9.72
C THR A 67 -6.68 -9.09 10.78
N PHE A 68 -6.44 -10.39 10.74
CA PHE A 68 -5.51 -11.12 11.61
C PHE A 68 -4.41 -11.77 10.80
N LEU A 69 -3.35 -12.24 11.45
CA LEU A 69 -2.36 -13.09 10.79
C LEU A 69 -3.04 -14.42 10.43
N GLU A 70 -2.77 -14.95 9.23
CA GLU A 70 -3.30 -16.25 8.81
C GLU A 70 -2.95 -17.36 9.82
N ALA A 71 -1.80 -17.26 10.50
CA ALA A 71 -1.40 -18.19 11.56
C ALA A 71 -2.21 -18.08 12.86
N GLU A 72 -2.94 -16.98 13.07
CA GLU A 72 -3.80 -16.75 14.24
C GLU A 72 -5.28 -17.07 13.97
N LEU A 73 -5.64 -17.35 12.72
CA LEU A 73 -6.98 -17.74 12.32
C LEU A 73 -7.15 -19.25 12.42
N GLU A 74 -8.31 -19.66 12.90
CA GLU A 74 -8.69 -21.06 13.08
C GLU A 74 -9.92 -21.36 12.22
N ASP A 75 -9.90 -22.51 11.54
CA ASP A 75 -11.03 -22.97 10.74
C ASP A 75 -12.06 -23.67 11.63
N VAL A 76 -13.22 -23.03 11.77
CA VAL A 76 -14.36 -23.51 12.55
C VAL A 76 -15.38 -24.13 11.61
N VAL A 77 -15.77 -25.38 11.89
CA VAL A 77 -16.82 -26.08 11.13
C VAL A 77 -18.15 -25.92 11.85
N LEU A 78 -19.09 -25.23 11.22
CA LEU A 78 -20.46 -25.10 11.72
C LEU A 78 -21.25 -26.40 11.54
N SER A 79 -22.37 -26.51 12.27
CA SER A 79 -23.26 -27.70 12.26
C SER A 79 -23.83 -28.05 10.88
N ASP A 80 -23.91 -27.07 9.98
CA ASP A 80 -24.37 -27.17 8.59
C ASP A 80 -23.25 -27.56 7.61
N GLY A 81 -22.03 -27.77 8.10
CA GLY A 81 -20.86 -28.16 7.30
C GLY A 81 -20.11 -26.99 6.66
N THR A 82 -20.52 -25.76 6.93
CA THR A 82 -19.79 -24.55 6.50
C THR A 82 -18.50 -24.42 7.30
N VAL A 83 -17.38 -24.19 6.60
CA VAL A 83 -16.08 -23.90 7.21
C VAL A 83 -15.88 -22.39 7.20
N LEU A 84 -15.67 -21.81 8.38
CA LEU A 84 -15.39 -20.39 8.58
C LEU A 84 -13.99 -20.21 9.13
N THR A 85 -13.25 -19.24 8.60
CA THR A 85 -11.92 -18.88 9.10
C THR A 85 -12.08 -17.75 10.11
N CYS A 86 -11.93 -18.06 11.40
CA CYS A 86 -12.27 -17.17 12.51
C CYS A 86 -11.05 -16.84 13.38
N CYS A 87 -11.04 -15.64 13.97
CA CYS A 87 -10.06 -15.31 15.01
C CYS A 87 -10.36 -16.08 16.31
N PRO A 88 -9.41 -16.16 17.26
CA PRO A 88 -9.56 -16.97 18.47
C PRO A 88 -10.79 -16.61 19.31
N SER A 89 -11.18 -15.33 19.32
CA SER A 89 -12.39 -14.86 20.01
C SER A 89 -13.67 -15.33 19.32
N CYS A 90 -13.75 -15.20 17.99
CA CYS A 90 -14.92 -15.66 17.23
C CYS A 90 -15.03 -17.19 17.21
N ALA A 91 -13.89 -17.90 17.22
CA ALA A 91 -13.87 -19.34 17.33
C ALA A 91 -14.38 -19.82 18.69
N ALA A 92 -14.04 -19.12 19.79
CA ALA A 92 -14.53 -19.44 21.13
C ALA A 92 -16.04 -19.21 21.30
N GLU A 93 -16.60 -18.24 20.57
CA GLU A 93 -18.04 -17.92 20.58
C GLU A 93 -18.84 -18.78 19.57
N ALA A 94 -18.15 -19.57 18.73
CA ALA A 94 -18.81 -20.37 17.72
C ALA A 94 -19.61 -21.52 18.37
N PRO A 95 -20.85 -21.76 17.93
CA PRO A 95 -21.72 -22.78 18.52
C PRO A 95 -21.23 -24.18 18.14
N GLY A 96 -20.29 -24.71 18.92
CA GLY A 96 -19.68 -26.02 18.70
C GLY A 96 -19.06 -26.67 19.93
N THR A 97 -19.28 -26.14 21.14
CA THR A 97 -19.02 -26.90 22.38
C THR A 97 -20.10 -26.58 23.42
N ASP A 98 -21.00 -27.53 23.55
CA ASP A 98 -22.06 -27.65 24.53
C ASP A 98 -21.61 -27.35 25.98
N VAL A 99 -22.02 -26.20 26.53
CA VAL A 99 -22.64 -26.08 27.86
C VAL A 99 -23.60 -24.89 27.84
N GLY A 100 -24.90 -25.15 27.92
CA GLY A 100 -25.93 -24.12 28.00
C GLY A 100 -26.15 -23.59 29.41
N VAL A 101 -26.43 -22.30 29.52
CA VAL A 101 -27.38 -21.56 30.40
C VAL A 101 -27.33 -20.14 29.81
N GLY A 102 -28.37 -19.37 29.51
CA GLY A 102 -29.79 -19.37 29.79
C GLY A 102 -30.24 -17.96 29.38
N ALA A 103 -31.41 -17.89 28.74
CA ALA A 103 -32.00 -16.67 28.19
C ALA A 103 -32.30 -15.62 29.26
N GLU A 104 -32.17 -14.33 28.90
CA GLU A 104 -33.16 -13.29 29.22
C GLU A 104 -33.09 -12.28 28.06
N GLY A 105 -34.23 -12.08 27.37
CA GLY A 105 -34.40 -10.96 26.45
C GLY A 105 -34.90 -9.73 27.19
N ASP A 106 -34.62 -8.55 26.65
CA ASP A 106 -35.55 -7.43 26.73
C ASP A 106 -35.38 -6.54 25.50
N GLY A 107 -36.44 -6.47 24.71
CA GLY A 107 -36.53 -5.54 23.60
C GLY A 107 -37.02 -4.20 24.12
N SER A 108 -36.29 -3.13 23.83
CA SER A 108 -36.83 -1.78 23.89
C SER A 108 -36.58 -1.09 22.56
N ALA A 109 -37.66 -1.01 21.77
CA ALA A 109 -37.77 -0.11 20.64
C ALA A 109 -37.69 1.35 21.14
N THR A 110 -36.76 2.12 20.58
CA THR A 110 -36.89 3.57 20.48
C THR A 110 -36.56 3.96 19.06
N ASP A 111 -37.62 4.19 18.29
CA ASP A 111 -37.62 4.97 17.06
C ASP A 111 -37.24 6.41 17.42
N GLY A 112 -36.26 6.96 16.72
CA GLY A 112 -35.63 8.20 17.09
C GLY A 112 -34.59 8.64 16.07
N SER A 113 -35.09 8.87 14.86
CA SER A 113 -34.45 9.60 13.77
C SER A 113 -33.54 10.73 14.30
N ALA A 114 -32.24 10.51 14.23
CA ALA A 114 -31.25 11.55 13.99
C ALA A 114 -30.43 11.05 12.81
N ASP A 115 -30.98 11.33 11.63
CA ASP A 115 -30.25 11.39 10.39
C ASP A 115 -29.24 12.53 10.52
N THR A 116 -28.14 12.28 11.23
CA THR A 116 -26.93 13.06 11.04
C THR A 116 -26.21 12.37 9.90
N THR A 117 -26.63 12.72 8.69
CA THR A 117 -25.75 12.71 7.54
C THR A 117 -24.59 13.65 7.87
N GLU A 118 -23.62 13.19 8.67
CA GLU A 118 -22.25 13.70 8.65
C GLU A 118 -21.48 12.82 7.65
N SER A 119 -21.98 12.79 6.42
CA SER A 119 -21.12 12.59 5.26
C SER A 119 -20.52 13.96 4.95
N ASP A 120 -19.26 14.15 5.32
CA ASP A 120 -18.22 14.86 4.55
C ASP A 120 -17.04 15.20 5.46
N ASP A 121 -16.28 14.17 5.85
CA ASP A 121 -14.83 14.23 6.12
C ASP A 121 -14.34 12.77 6.16
N ALA A 122 -14.63 12.03 5.09
CA ALA A 122 -14.19 10.66 4.90
C ALA A 122 -12.67 10.65 4.70
N ASP A 123 -11.93 10.61 5.82
CA ASP A 123 -10.52 10.26 5.92
C ASP A 123 -9.68 10.71 4.71
N ASP A 124 -9.40 12.01 4.57
CA ASP A 124 -8.48 12.60 3.56
C ASP A 124 -7.03 12.06 3.66
N ARG A 125 -6.81 10.99 4.43
CA ARG A 125 -5.53 10.34 4.57
C ARG A 125 -5.21 9.60 3.29
N THR A 126 -4.10 9.96 2.68
CA THR A 126 -3.66 9.36 1.43
C THR A 126 -2.30 8.67 1.67
N ARG A 127 -2.15 7.37 1.37
CA ARG A 127 -0.94 6.55 1.63
C ARG A 127 0.31 6.74 0.74
N CYS A 128 1.36 7.41 1.19
CA CYS A 128 2.63 7.64 0.46
C CYS A 128 3.15 6.38 -0.28
N THR A 129 3.62 6.52 -1.52
CA THR A 129 4.10 5.38 -2.32
C THR A 129 5.45 4.82 -1.86
N GLN A 130 6.26 5.63 -1.17
CA GLN A 130 7.58 5.24 -0.68
C GLN A 130 7.52 4.66 0.75
N CYS A 131 7.19 5.49 1.75
CA CYS A 131 7.12 5.04 3.13
C CYS A 131 5.86 4.22 3.46
N ARG A 132 4.86 4.20 2.56
CA ARG A 132 3.57 3.51 2.76
C ARG A 132 2.76 3.99 3.96
N GLU A 133 3.10 5.15 4.50
CA GLU A 133 2.42 5.78 5.61
C GLU A 133 1.23 6.63 5.12
N TRP A 134 0.18 6.67 5.93
CA TRP A 134 -1.00 7.48 5.70
C TRP A 134 -0.72 8.92 6.12
N VAL A 135 -0.90 9.86 5.18
CA VAL A 135 -0.71 11.29 5.46
C VAL A 135 -1.99 12.05 5.19
N THR A 136 -2.33 13.00 6.06
CA THR A 136 -3.47 13.91 5.92
C THR A 136 -3.24 15.02 4.90
N GLU A 137 -2.00 15.15 4.42
CA GLU A 137 -1.59 16.18 3.46
C GLU A 137 -1.79 15.70 2.01
N GLU A 138 -2.04 16.64 1.07
CA GLU A 138 -1.96 16.32 -0.35
C GLU A 138 -0.52 15.91 -0.72
N ARG A 139 -0.37 14.70 -1.27
CA ARG A 139 0.93 14.18 -1.71
C ARG A 139 1.49 14.96 -2.89
N PHE A 140 2.80 15.09 -2.90
CA PHE A 140 3.55 15.58 -4.05
C PHE A 140 3.58 14.50 -5.13
N ARG A 141 3.18 14.87 -6.33
CA ARG A 141 3.38 14.03 -7.52
C ARG A 141 4.75 14.42 -8.10
N VAL A 142 5.70 13.52 -7.95
CA VAL A 142 7.12 13.76 -8.24
C VAL A 142 7.53 12.86 -9.39
N THR A 143 8.19 13.42 -10.40
CA THR A 143 8.83 12.67 -11.48
C THR A 143 10.28 12.46 -11.11
N THR A 144 10.69 11.20 -11.00
CA THR A 144 12.08 10.85 -10.71
C THR A 144 12.93 10.81 -11.97
N ILE A 145 14.26 10.73 -11.79
CA ILE A 145 15.23 10.58 -12.88
C ILE A 145 14.98 9.36 -13.78
N ASP A 146 14.29 8.34 -13.27
CA ASP A 146 13.91 7.13 -14.01
C ASP A 146 12.60 7.32 -14.81
N GLU A 147 12.14 8.56 -14.97
CA GLU A 147 10.90 8.94 -15.65
C GLU A 147 9.63 8.35 -15.01
N ARG A 148 9.74 7.92 -13.75
CA ARG A 148 8.63 7.36 -12.98
C ARG A 148 7.94 8.45 -12.17
N THR A 149 6.61 8.47 -12.22
CA THR A 149 5.82 9.37 -11.40
C THR A 149 5.40 8.71 -10.10
N GLU A 150 5.86 9.26 -8.98
CA GLU A 150 5.59 8.77 -7.63
C GLU A 150 4.75 9.77 -6.84
N ARG A 151 4.02 9.28 -5.83
CA ARG A 151 3.21 10.13 -4.92
C ARG A 151 3.83 10.09 -3.53
N LEU A 152 4.51 11.17 -3.15
CA LEU A 152 5.34 11.26 -1.95
C LEU A 152 4.70 12.18 -0.90
N CYS A 153 4.91 11.86 0.38
CA CYS A 153 4.64 12.82 1.46
C CYS A 153 5.73 13.91 1.48
N SER A 154 5.51 14.97 2.27
CA SER A 154 6.46 16.06 2.48
C SER A 154 7.87 15.56 2.84
N GLY A 155 7.97 14.59 3.76
CA GLY A 155 9.24 13.95 4.15
C GLY A 155 9.93 13.24 2.99
N CYS A 156 9.28 12.23 2.39
CA CYS A 156 9.87 11.48 1.28
C CYS A 156 10.18 12.35 0.05
N LYS A 157 9.42 13.42 -0.17
CA LYS A 157 9.70 14.40 -1.22
C LYS A 157 10.98 15.19 -0.93
N ALA A 158 11.16 15.65 0.30
CA ALA A 158 12.40 16.32 0.72
C ALA A 158 13.61 15.39 0.63
N ASP A 159 13.48 14.13 1.08
CA ASP A 159 14.53 13.12 0.97
C ASP A 159 14.90 12.85 -0.49
N ALA A 160 13.90 12.78 -1.37
CA ALA A 160 14.11 12.58 -2.80
C ALA A 160 14.84 13.77 -3.44
N GLU A 161 14.50 14.99 -3.07
CA GLU A 161 15.18 16.22 -3.53
C GLU A 161 16.63 16.26 -3.05
N GLU A 162 16.89 15.94 -1.78
CA GLU A 162 18.24 15.89 -1.22
C GLU A 162 19.12 14.87 -1.93
N ARG A 163 18.55 13.72 -2.29
CA ARG A 163 19.24 12.66 -3.04
C ARG A 163 19.41 12.96 -4.53
N GLY A 164 18.88 14.09 -5.02
CA GLY A 164 18.96 14.48 -6.42
C GLY A 164 18.21 13.53 -7.37
N ILE A 165 17.22 12.79 -6.87
CA ILE A 165 16.44 11.84 -7.67
C ILE A 165 15.19 12.48 -8.29
N VAL A 166 14.90 13.73 -7.97
CA VAL A 166 13.73 14.48 -8.46
C VAL A 166 14.09 15.29 -9.70
N THR A 167 13.33 15.09 -10.77
CA THR A 167 13.44 15.86 -12.01
C THR A 167 12.38 16.96 -12.09
N ASP A 168 11.14 16.64 -11.70
CA ASP A 168 10.03 17.58 -11.75
C ASP A 168 9.05 17.30 -10.60
N VAL A 169 8.40 18.35 -10.10
CA VAL A 169 7.37 18.26 -9.06
C VAL A 169 6.11 18.92 -9.60
N ALA A 170 5.06 18.12 -9.78
CA ALA A 170 3.79 18.66 -10.23
C ALA A 170 3.15 19.54 -9.16
N MET A 171 2.49 20.60 -9.62
CA MET A 171 1.75 21.52 -8.77
C MET A 171 0.68 20.80 -7.93
N ARG A 172 0.51 21.22 -6.68
CA ARG A 172 -0.55 20.70 -5.79
C ARG A 172 -1.90 21.32 -6.14
N LYS A 173 -3.01 20.63 -5.87
CA LYS A 173 -4.35 21.19 -6.10
C LYS A 173 -4.59 22.44 -5.27
N ILE A 174 -4.13 22.43 -4.02
CA ILE A 174 -4.28 23.60 -3.13
C ILE A 174 -3.60 24.81 -3.77
N GLU A 175 -2.36 24.66 -4.21
CA GLU A 175 -1.59 25.70 -4.88
C GLU A 175 -2.23 26.12 -6.21
N ALA A 176 -2.72 25.17 -7.01
CA ALA A 176 -3.41 25.46 -8.26
C ALA A 176 -4.68 26.30 -8.04
N ARG A 177 -5.44 26.00 -6.98
CA ARG A 177 -6.61 26.80 -6.58
C ARG A 177 -6.22 28.19 -6.12
N GLU A 178 -5.12 28.34 -5.40
CA GLU A 178 -4.58 29.64 -4.99
C GLU A 178 -4.14 30.47 -6.21
N VAL A 179 -3.48 29.86 -7.19
CA VAL A 179 -3.06 30.52 -8.44
C VAL A 179 -4.25 31.02 -9.26
N LEU A 180 -5.33 30.24 -9.33
CA LEU A 180 -6.55 30.60 -10.05
C LEU A 180 -7.55 31.42 -9.21
N GLY A 181 -7.34 31.50 -7.89
CA GLY A 181 -8.22 32.20 -6.95
C GLY A 181 -9.61 31.57 -6.82
N VAL A 182 -9.70 30.24 -6.94
CA VAL A 182 -10.96 29.49 -6.91
C VAL A 182 -11.14 28.70 -5.61
N GLU A 183 -12.39 28.49 -5.21
CA GLU A 183 -12.74 27.71 -4.02
C GLU A 183 -12.58 26.20 -4.27
N ARG A 184 -12.61 25.40 -3.19
CA ARG A 184 -12.42 23.93 -3.25
C ARG A 184 -13.48 23.23 -4.10
N ALA A 185 -14.73 23.70 -4.03
CA ALA A 185 -15.89 23.14 -4.72
C ALA A 185 -16.33 24.03 -5.90
N VAL A 186 -15.41 24.33 -6.81
CA VAL A 186 -15.71 25.12 -8.01
C VAL A 186 -16.18 24.22 -9.14
N SER A 187 -17.27 24.59 -9.82
CA SER A 187 -17.72 23.91 -11.05
C SER A 187 -16.77 24.17 -12.22
N ASP A 188 -16.70 23.26 -13.20
CA ASP A 188 -15.83 23.39 -14.38
C ASP A 188 -16.04 24.69 -15.18
N ASP A 189 -17.28 25.17 -15.27
CA ASP A 189 -17.58 26.44 -15.96
C ASP A 189 -16.92 27.63 -15.26
N ARG A 190 -16.98 27.65 -13.93
CA ARG A 190 -16.33 28.67 -13.10
C ARG A 190 -14.81 28.53 -13.10
N LEU A 191 -14.29 27.30 -13.15
CA LEU A 191 -12.86 27.05 -13.29
C LEU A 191 -12.33 27.60 -14.63
N ARG A 192 -13.06 27.35 -15.73
CA ARG A 192 -12.75 27.89 -17.07
C ARG A 192 -12.82 29.41 -17.12
N GLU A 193 -13.82 30.01 -16.49
CA GLU A 193 -13.96 31.47 -16.37
C GLU A 193 -12.75 32.08 -15.64
N ALA A 194 -12.42 31.55 -14.46
CA ALA A 194 -11.28 32.00 -13.66
C ALA A 194 -9.95 31.85 -14.42
N PHE A 195 -9.77 30.73 -15.14
CA PHE A 195 -8.61 30.53 -16.02
C PHE A 195 -8.51 31.62 -17.08
N HIS A 196 -9.59 31.93 -17.80
CA HIS A 196 -9.56 32.99 -18.83
C HIS A 196 -9.27 34.36 -18.25
N GLU A 197 -9.81 34.69 -17.07
CA GLU A 197 -9.50 35.94 -16.39
C GLU A 197 -8.02 36.02 -15.98
N GLN A 198 -7.48 34.93 -15.44
CA GLN A 198 -6.11 34.88 -14.98
C GLN A 198 -5.10 34.87 -16.14
N VAL A 199 -5.42 34.17 -17.25
CA VAL A 199 -4.67 34.24 -18.50
C VAL A 199 -4.62 35.67 -19.04
N LYS A 200 -5.75 36.37 -19.07
CA LYS A 200 -5.78 37.78 -19.51
C LYS A 200 -4.85 38.64 -18.65
N ARG A 201 -4.70 38.36 -17.36
CA ARG A 201 -3.79 39.11 -16.47
C ARG A 201 -2.32 38.72 -16.67
N ALA A 202 -2.03 37.44 -16.84
CA ALA A 202 -0.69 36.87 -16.93
C ALA A 202 -0.06 36.92 -18.34
N HIS A 203 -0.86 37.22 -19.38
CA HIS A 203 -0.42 37.19 -20.78
C HIS A 203 0.81 38.09 -21.02
N PRO A 204 1.87 37.61 -21.70
CA PRO A 204 3.12 38.35 -21.91
C PRO A 204 2.94 39.67 -22.68
N ASP A 205 1.90 39.77 -23.51
CA ASP A 205 1.54 41.03 -24.21
C ASP A 205 1.11 42.16 -23.28
N ARG A 206 0.85 41.88 -22.00
CA ARG A 206 0.56 42.91 -20.99
C ARG A 206 1.82 43.33 -20.25
N LYS A 207 1.88 44.61 -19.87
CA LYS A 207 2.98 45.17 -19.06
C LYS A 207 3.23 44.45 -17.73
N SER A 208 2.22 43.79 -17.17
CA SER A 208 2.31 43.02 -15.92
C SER A 208 2.42 41.51 -16.14
N GLY A 209 2.36 41.04 -17.39
CA GLY A 209 2.38 39.61 -17.71
C GLY A 209 3.77 39.12 -18.09
N SER A 210 3.99 37.83 -17.94
CA SER A 210 5.24 37.16 -18.30
C SER A 210 4.95 35.74 -18.76
N GLU A 211 5.83 35.16 -19.57
CA GLU A 211 5.70 33.77 -20.02
C GLU A 211 5.65 32.81 -18.83
N SER A 212 6.45 33.06 -17.79
CA SER A 212 6.44 32.25 -16.56
C SER A 212 5.11 32.34 -15.82
N ALA A 213 4.50 33.53 -15.73
CA ALA A 213 3.19 33.70 -15.10
C ALA A 213 2.09 33.00 -15.93
N PHE A 214 2.15 33.09 -17.25
CA PHE A 214 1.23 32.39 -18.13
C PHE A 214 1.35 30.87 -17.98
N LYS A 215 2.59 30.34 -17.95
CA LYS A 215 2.86 28.91 -17.74
C LYS A 215 2.30 28.44 -16.39
N LEU A 216 2.52 29.19 -15.31
CA LEU A 216 2.02 28.87 -13.98
C LEU A 216 0.48 28.73 -13.97
N VAL A 217 -0.22 29.65 -14.64
CA VAL A 217 -1.69 29.65 -14.72
C VAL A 217 -2.22 28.47 -15.53
N ARG A 218 -1.52 28.11 -16.62
CA ARG A 218 -1.86 26.94 -17.42
C ARG A 218 -1.65 25.65 -16.63
N ASP A 219 -0.49 25.49 -16.00
CA ASP A 219 -0.15 24.30 -15.23
C ASP A 219 -1.14 24.13 -14.04
N ALA A 220 -1.60 25.23 -13.43
CA ALA A 220 -2.65 25.22 -12.42
C ALA A 220 -4.02 24.74 -12.95
N TYR A 221 -4.42 25.21 -14.14
CA TYR A 221 -5.68 24.78 -14.76
C TYR A 221 -5.65 23.30 -15.16
N ASP A 222 -4.57 22.86 -15.81
CA ASP A 222 -4.38 21.45 -16.19
C ASP A 222 -4.45 20.55 -14.94
N ARG A 223 -3.82 20.98 -13.84
CA ARG A 223 -3.81 20.24 -12.57
C ARG A 223 -5.20 20.00 -11.98
N LEU A 224 -6.11 20.97 -12.10
CA LEU A 224 -7.48 20.86 -11.58
C LEU A 224 -8.43 20.16 -12.56
N ARG A 225 -8.07 20.10 -13.86
CA ARG A 225 -8.86 19.42 -14.89
C ARG A 225 -8.55 17.93 -15.03
N ASP A 226 -7.35 17.48 -14.64
CA ASP A 226 -6.97 16.07 -14.62
C ASP A 226 -7.74 15.22 -13.57
N GLU A 227 -8.88 15.71 -13.06
CA GLU A 227 -9.72 15.06 -12.03
C GLU A 227 -11.02 14.43 -12.55
N ASP A 228 -11.26 14.44 -13.87
CA ASP A 228 -12.37 13.72 -14.53
C ASP A 228 -11.96 12.39 -15.19
#